data_AF-T0ZCW8-F1
#
_entry.id   AF-T0ZCW8-F1
#
_cell.length_a   1.000
_cell.length_b   1.000
_cell.length_c   1.000
_cell.angle_alpha   90.00
_cell.angle_beta   90.00
_cell.angle_gamma   90.00
#
_symmetry.space_group_name_H-M   'P 1'
#
loop_
_entity.id
_entity.type
_entity.pdbx_description
1 polymer ?
#
loop_
_entity_poly.entity_id
_entity_poly.type
_entity_poly.pdbx_seq_one_letter_code
_entity_poly.pdbx_strand_id
1 'polypeptide(L)'
;MKDVPDGAVDMVLCDLPYGTTQNPWDSVIPLDRLWSAYRRVVKADGAIVLTAQGAFTARLIMSNESEFRYKIAWEKSKPTNFLNARKQPLRKHEDVCVFYRRQPTYNPQMTAGEAYSKGVRKDQLSGSYGNFKPVLVASQGERFPTDV
;
A
#
# COMPACT_ATOMS: atom_id res chain seq x y z
N MET A 1 -7.53 0.22 22.16
CA MET A 1 -8.75 0.09 21.32
C MET A 1 -9.88 -0.67 22.01
N LYS A 2 -9.89 -0.85 23.34
CA LYS A 2 -10.91 -1.70 24.01
C LYS A 2 -12.33 -1.15 23.88
N ASP A 3 -12.45 0.16 23.71
CA ASP A 3 -13.73 0.88 23.67
C ASP A 3 -14.36 0.90 22.27
N VAL A 4 -13.67 0.38 21.25
CA VAL A 4 -14.20 0.26 19.89
C VAL A 4 -14.87 -1.12 19.74
N PRO A 5 -16.15 -1.20 19.33
CA PRO A 5 -16.82 -2.47 19.13
C PRO A 5 -16.17 -3.33 18.04
N ASP A 6 -16.42 -4.64 18.10
CA ASP A 6 -15.96 -5.59 17.10
C ASP A 6 -16.60 -5.29 15.73
N GLY A 7 -15.81 -5.34 14.66
CA GLY A 7 -16.29 -5.11 13.29
C GLY A 7 -16.93 -3.73 13.04
N ALA A 8 -16.62 -2.72 13.85
CA ALA A 8 -17.20 -1.39 13.70
C ALA A 8 -16.45 -0.50 12.68
N VAL A 9 -15.23 -0.87 12.28
CA VAL A 9 -14.33 -0.02 11.50
C VAL A 9 -14.22 -0.51 10.05
N ASP A 10 -14.52 0.37 9.09
CA ASP A 10 -14.34 0.09 7.65
C ASP A 10 -12.88 0.25 7.19
N MET A 11 -12.13 1.16 7.82
CA MET A 11 -10.72 1.37 7.50
C MET A 11 -9.93 1.80 8.72
N VAL A 12 -8.78 1.18 8.93
CA VAL A 12 -7.70 1.74 9.75
C VAL A 12 -6.71 2.42 8.82
N LEU A 13 -6.43 3.69 9.06
CA LEU A 13 -5.31 4.42 8.47
C LEU A 13 -4.42 4.89 9.62
N CYS A 14 -3.19 4.41 9.70
CA CYS A 14 -2.33 4.68 10.84
C CYS A 14 -0.86 4.84 10.45
N ASP A 15 -0.23 5.86 11.02
CA ASP A 15 1.23 6.04 11.00
C ASP A 15 1.86 5.43 12.25
N LEU A 16 2.58 4.33 12.04
CA LEU A 16 3.16 3.54 13.12
C LEU A 16 4.53 4.09 13.52
N PRO A 17 4.95 3.90 14.79
CA PRO A 17 6.35 4.14 15.15
C PRO A 17 7.25 3.10 14.46
N TYR A 18 8.24 3.58 13.70
CA TYR A 18 9.14 2.74 12.88
C TYR A 18 10.38 2.27 13.64
N GLY A 19 10.70 2.89 14.78
CA GLY A 19 11.94 2.57 15.51
C GLY A 19 13.18 3.12 14.83
N THR A 20 13.10 4.30 14.23
CA THR A 20 14.18 4.87 13.41
C THR A 20 14.80 6.13 14.00
N THR A 21 14.23 6.66 15.07
CA THR A 21 14.68 7.87 15.78
C THR A 21 15.14 7.55 17.20
N GLN A 22 15.75 8.52 17.87
CA GLN A 22 16.13 8.41 19.29
C GLN A 22 14.98 8.73 20.25
N ASN A 23 13.78 9.02 19.72
CA ASN A 23 12.65 9.41 20.53
C ASN A 23 12.07 8.18 21.25
N PRO A 24 11.81 8.23 22.58
CA PRO A 24 11.29 7.08 23.33
C PRO A 24 9.96 6.54 22.80
N TRP A 25 9.13 7.43 22.26
CA TRP A 25 7.83 7.08 21.69
C TRP A 25 7.93 6.40 20.31
N ASP A 26 9.05 6.55 19.60
CA ASP A 26 9.30 5.86 18.33
C ASP A 26 9.82 4.45 18.60
N SER A 27 9.03 3.68 19.35
CA SER A 27 9.31 2.29 19.69
C SER A 27 8.36 1.40 18.91
N VAL A 28 8.92 0.44 18.15
CA VAL A 28 8.11 -0.47 17.34
C VAL A 28 7.13 -1.24 18.23
N ILE A 29 5.85 -1.09 17.94
CA ILE A 29 4.76 -1.79 18.65
C ILE A 29 4.84 -3.29 18.35
N PRO A 30 4.58 -4.18 19.33
CA PRO A 30 4.43 -5.60 19.07
C PRO A 30 3.36 -5.89 18.01
N LEU A 31 3.80 -6.34 16.83
CA LEU A 31 2.94 -6.48 15.65
C LEU A 31 1.88 -7.57 15.85
N ASP A 32 2.16 -8.61 16.61
CA ASP A 32 1.19 -9.64 17.03
C ASP A 32 -0.02 -9.03 17.75
N ARG A 33 0.24 -8.09 18.67
CA ARG A 33 -0.81 -7.37 19.41
C ARG A 33 -1.54 -6.37 18.52
N LEU A 34 -0.81 -5.71 17.63
CA LEU A 34 -1.38 -4.79 16.63
C LEU A 34 -2.41 -5.52 15.77
N TRP A 35 -2.02 -6.66 15.17
CA TRP A 35 -2.90 -7.44 14.30
C TRP A 35 -4.11 -8.00 15.03
N SER A 36 -3.91 -8.50 16.27
CA SER A 36 -5.02 -8.98 17.10
C SER A 36 -6.06 -7.88 17.34
N ALA A 37 -5.59 -6.67 17.63
CA ALA A 37 -6.45 -5.54 17.89
C ALA A 37 -7.16 -5.05 16.60
N TYR A 38 -6.45 -4.94 15.48
CA TYR A 38 -7.03 -4.51 14.20
C TYR A 38 -8.02 -5.53 13.64
N ARG A 39 -7.72 -6.83 13.64
CA ARG A 39 -8.65 -7.87 13.15
C ARG A 39 -9.97 -7.90 13.91
N ARG A 40 -9.96 -7.52 15.19
CA ARG A 40 -11.16 -7.42 16.03
C ARG A 40 -12.04 -6.24 15.61
N VAL A 41 -11.47 -5.05 15.45
CA VAL A 41 -12.24 -3.82 15.20
C VAL A 41 -12.60 -3.61 13.73
N VAL A 42 -11.74 -4.06 12.81
CA VAL A 42 -11.97 -3.88 11.37
C VAL A 42 -12.94 -4.94 10.86
N LYS A 43 -13.83 -4.55 9.94
CA LYS A 43 -14.75 -5.46 9.24
C LYS A 43 -14.00 -6.47 8.38
N ALA A 44 -14.65 -7.58 7.99
CA ALA A 44 -14.02 -8.60 7.15
C ALA A 44 -13.59 -8.05 5.78
N ASP A 45 -14.35 -7.10 5.24
CA ASP A 45 -14.12 -6.29 4.04
C ASP A 45 -13.62 -4.88 4.33
N GLY A 46 -13.04 -4.65 5.52
CA GLY A 46 -12.37 -3.40 5.83
C GLY A 46 -10.88 -3.44 5.46
N ALA A 47 -10.32 -2.26 5.20
CA ALA A 47 -8.90 -2.10 4.88
C ALA A 47 -8.09 -1.72 6.12
N ILE A 48 -6.85 -2.21 6.21
CA ILE A 48 -5.85 -1.75 7.15
C ILE A 48 -4.70 -1.16 6.32
N VAL A 49 -4.52 0.16 6.42
CA VAL A 49 -3.59 0.96 5.63
C VAL A 49 -2.57 1.58 6.59
N LEU A 50 -1.31 1.18 6.44
CA LEU A 50 -0.26 1.51 7.39
C LEU A 50 0.91 2.12 6.65
N THR A 51 1.35 3.30 7.09
CA THR A 51 2.59 3.88 6.56
C THR A 51 3.79 3.12 7.13
N ALA A 52 4.85 3.04 6.35
CA ALA A 52 6.10 2.40 6.70
C ALA A 52 7.28 3.04 5.95
N GLN A 53 8.51 2.75 6.39
CA GLN A 53 9.70 3.15 5.65
C GLN A 53 10.84 2.15 5.86
N GLY A 54 11.59 1.86 4.78
CA GLY A 54 12.84 1.10 4.84
C GLY A 54 12.66 -0.31 5.39
N ALA A 55 13.52 -0.73 6.32
CA ALA A 55 13.47 -2.07 6.89
C ALA A 55 12.16 -2.37 7.65
N PHE A 56 11.49 -1.34 8.19
CA PHE A 56 10.21 -1.51 8.87
C PHE A 56 9.12 -1.98 7.91
N THR A 57 9.12 -1.51 6.66
CA THR A 57 8.19 -1.96 5.61
C THR A 57 8.24 -3.49 5.45
N ALA A 58 9.45 -4.05 5.30
CA ALA A 58 9.62 -5.50 5.16
C ALA A 58 9.12 -6.26 6.40
N ARG A 59 9.47 -5.78 7.60
CA ARG A 59 9.02 -6.39 8.86
C ARG A 59 7.49 -6.37 8.99
N LEU A 60 6.86 -5.26 8.62
CA LEU A 60 5.42 -5.10 8.68
C LEU A 60 4.72 -6.07 7.72
N ILE A 61 5.17 -6.14 6.47
CA ILE A 61 4.64 -7.08 5.46
C ILE A 61 4.77 -8.52 5.94
N MET A 62 5.97 -8.94 6.34
CA MET A 62 6.22 -10.32 6.76
C MET A 62 5.48 -10.71 8.04
N SER A 63 5.12 -9.75 8.88
CA SER A 63 4.33 -10.03 10.09
C SER A 63 2.87 -10.43 9.81
N ASN A 64 2.36 -10.17 8.60
CA ASN A 64 1.00 -10.52 8.18
C ASN A 64 0.90 -10.70 6.66
N GLU A 65 1.74 -11.57 6.11
CA GLU A 65 1.83 -11.81 4.68
C GLU A 65 0.50 -12.30 4.07
N SER A 66 -0.26 -13.10 4.81
CA SER A 66 -1.53 -13.67 4.33
C SER A 66 -2.62 -12.62 4.04
N GLU A 67 -2.61 -11.49 4.76
CA GLU A 67 -3.55 -10.38 4.56
C GLU A 67 -2.95 -9.23 3.76
N PHE A 68 -1.63 -9.26 3.47
CA PHE A 68 -0.98 -8.25 2.63
C PHE A 68 -1.45 -8.35 1.18
N ARG A 69 -1.56 -7.19 0.51
CA ARG A 69 -2.13 -7.13 -0.85
C ARG A 69 -1.23 -6.36 -1.79
N TYR A 70 -0.92 -5.11 -1.44
CA TYR A 70 -0.01 -4.28 -2.19
C TYR A 70 0.50 -3.14 -1.31
N LYS A 71 1.47 -2.40 -1.84
CA LYS A 71 1.92 -1.15 -1.26
C LYS A 71 1.91 -0.05 -2.32
N ILE A 72 1.88 1.20 -1.86
CA ILE A 72 2.03 2.40 -2.69
C ILE A 72 3.25 3.16 -2.18
N ALA A 73 4.12 3.60 -3.07
CA ALA A 73 5.22 4.51 -2.76
C ALA A 73 4.68 5.95 -2.73
N TRP A 74 4.54 6.51 -1.54
CA TRP A 74 4.15 7.90 -1.39
C TRP A 74 5.35 8.82 -1.61
N GLU A 75 5.41 9.49 -2.77
CA GLU A 75 6.44 10.49 -3.04
C GLU A 75 6.20 11.78 -2.24
N LYS A 76 7.17 12.13 -1.39
CA LYS A 76 7.13 13.34 -0.57
C LYS A 76 7.60 14.54 -1.38
N SER A 77 7.00 15.71 -1.16
CA SER A 77 7.39 16.95 -1.85
C SER A 77 8.84 17.39 -1.59
N LYS A 78 9.42 17.03 -0.43
CA LYS A 78 10.81 17.36 -0.08
C LYS A 78 11.61 16.12 0.35
N PRO A 79 12.83 15.94 -0.15
CA PRO A 79 13.71 14.86 0.30
C PRO A 79 14.22 15.13 1.73
N THR A 80 14.43 14.07 2.50
CA THR A 80 14.97 14.11 3.88
C THR A 80 16.29 13.33 4.00
N ASN A 81 16.82 13.18 5.22
CA ASN A 81 18.08 12.47 5.50
C ASN A 81 19.34 13.20 4.97
N PHE A 82 19.32 14.54 4.91
CA PHE A 82 20.39 15.36 4.32
C PHE A 82 21.75 15.22 4.99
N LEU A 83 21.81 14.90 6.29
CA LEU A 83 23.08 14.64 7.00
C LEU A 83 23.85 13.45 6.42
N ASN A 84 23.17 12.55 5.70
CA ASN A 84 23.78 11.38 5.07
C ASN A 84 23.95 11.51 3.55
N ALA A 85 23.77 12.70 2.97
CA ALA A 85 23.76 12.92 1.52
C ALA A 85 25.05 12.46 0.79
N ARG A 86 26.19 12.41 1.48
CA ARG A 86 27.47 11.93 0.93
C ARG A 86 27.69 10.41 1.05
N LYS A 87 26.78 9.70 1.73
CA LYS A 87 26.89 8.25 2.00
C LYS A 87 25.80 7.44 1.31
N GLN A 88 24.62 8.04 1.11
CA GLN A 88 23.47 7.38 0.52
C GLN A 88 22.51 8.41 -0.11
N PRO A 89 21.63 7.99 -1.03
CA PRO A 89 20.58 8.86 -1.56
C PRO A 89 19.70 9.46 -0.46
N LEU A 90 19.17 10.66 -0.73
CA LEU A 90 18.17 11.27 0.13
C LEU A 90 16.86 10.48 0.07
N ARG A 91 16.10 10.51 1.17
CA ARG A 91 14.82 9.80 1.25
C ARG A 91 13.71 10.67 0.70
N LYS A 92 13.08 10.23 -0.39
CA LYS A 92 12.06 11.01 -1.12
C LYS A 92 10.68 10.35 -1.11
N HIS A 93 10.56 9.10 -0.65
CA HIS A 93 9.28 8.42 -0.52
C HIS A 93 9.12 7.71 0.83
N GLU A 94 7.89 7.35 1.13
CA GLU A 94 7.49 6.37 2.15
C GLU A 94 6.65 5.27 1.51
N ASP A 95 6.45 4.17 2.22
CA ASP A 95 5.58 3.10 1.78
C ASP A 95 4.23 3.21 2.49
N VAL A 96 3.14 2.96 1.77
CA VAL A 96 1.80 2.78 2.32
C VAL A 96 1.42 1.33 2.07
N CYS A 97 1.47 0.50 3.11
CA CYS A 97 1.16 -0.93 3.03
C CYS A 97 -0.33 -1.16 3.25
N VAL A 98 -0.97 -1.90 2.32
CA VAL A 98 -2.40 -2.20 2.35
C VAL A 98 -2.62 -3.67 2.66
N PHE A 99 -3.43 -3.92 3.69
CA PHE A 99 -3.84 -5.24 4.15
C PHE A 99 -5.38 -5.32 4.16
N TYR A 100 -5.93 -6.46 3.77
CA TYR A 100 -7.35 -6.75 3.95
C TYR A 100 -7.63 -8.26 3.87
N ARG A 101 -8.61 -8.75 4.64
CA ARG A 101 -9.01 -10.16 4.63
C ARG A 101 -9.86 -10.50 3.41
N ARG A 102 -10.86 -9.67 3.13
CA ARG A 102 -11.71 -9.71 1.92
C ARG A 102 -11.57 -8.37 1.19
N GLN A 103 -11.65 -8.40 -0.14
CA GLN A 103 -11.55 -7.21 -0.98
C GLN A 103 -12.56 -6.14 -0.51
N PRO A 104 -12.12 -4.97 -0.02
CA PRO A 104 -12.99 -3.83 0.24
C PRO A 104 -13.50 -3.26 -1.09
N THR A 105 -14.55 -2.44 -1.03
CA THR A 105 -15.01 -1.64 -2.18
C THR A 105 -13.85 -0.83 -2.76
N TYR A 106 -13.51 -1.09 -4.02
CA TYR A 106 -12.42 -0.40 -4.71
C TYR A 106 -12.98 0.76 -5.54
N ASN A 107 -12.71 1.98 -5.10
CA ASN A 107 -13.09 3.22 -5.79
C ASN A 107 -11.83 3.88 -6.37
N PRO A 108 -11.38 3.49 -7.58
CA PRO A 108 -10.14 4.01 -8.15
C PRO A 108 -10.21 5.53 -8.33
N GLN A 109 -9.17 6.22 -7.88
CA GLN A 109 -9.01 7.66 -8.13
C GLN A 109 -8.27 7.81 -9.47
N MET A 110 -9.04 7.92 -10.56
CA MET A 110 -8.51 8.00 -11.91
C MET A 110 -7.82 9.36 -12.15
N THR A 111 -6.76 9.37 -12.95
CA THR A 111 -6.09 10.59 -13.40
C THR A 111 -6.32 10.84 -14.89
N ALA A 112 -6.22 12.10 -15.32
CA ALA A 112 -6.29 12.47 -16.73
C ALA A 112 -4.95 12.26 -17.43
N GLY A 113 -5.01 11.89 -18.70
CA GLY A 113 -3.86 11.71 -19.59
C GLY A 113 -4.30 11.78 -21.05
N GLU A 114 -3.35 11.66 -21.96
CA GLU A 114 -3.65 11.75 -23.39
C GLU A 114 -4.40 10.51 -23.91
N ALA A 115 -5.33 10.70 -24.84
CA ALA A 115 -5.98 9.56 -25.48
C ALA A 115 -4.94 8.76 -26.29
N TYR A 116 -5.05 7.43 -26.27
CA TYR A 116 -4.18 6.57 -27.06
C TYR A 116 -4.90 5.33 -27.55
N SER A 117 -4.39 4.74 -28.63
CA SER A 117 -4.76 3.42 -29.10
C SER A 117 -3.49 2.62 -29.40
N LYS A 118 -3.33 1.49 -28.72
CA LYS A 118 -2.27 0.51 -28.99
C LYS A 118 -2.72 -0.57 -29.99
N GLY A 119 -3.88 -0.37 -30.64
CA GLY A 119 -4.50 -1.35 -31.51
C GLY A 119 -5.03 -2.58 -30.77
N VAL A 120 -5.40 -3.62 -31.52
CA VAL A 120 -5.86 -4.88 -30.95
C VAL A 120 -4.65 -5.68 -30.49
N ARG A 121 -4.63 -6.05 -29.20
CA ARG A 121 -3.56 -6.89 -28.67
C ARG A 121 -3.65 -8.26 -29.33
N LYS A 122 -2.57 -8.70 -29.99
CA LYS A 122 -2.47 -10.06 -30.55
C LYS A 122 -2.62 -11.07 -29.43
N ASP A 123 -3.20 -12.23 -29.76
CA ASP A 123 -3.27 -13.37 -28.85
C ASP A 123 -1.85 -13.82 -28.53
N GLN A 124 -1.37 -13.40 -27.36
CA GLN A 124 -0.05 -13.73 -26.86
C GLN A 124 -0.27 -14.56 -25.60
N LEU A 125 -0.01 -15.85 -25.72
CA LEU A 125 0.13 -16.76 -24.60
C LEU A 125 1.44 -16.45 -23.87
N SER A 126 1.50 -15.31 -23.18
CA SER A 126 2.53 -15.12 -22.16
C SER A 126 2.16 -16.08 -21.04
N GLY A 127 2.83 -17.23 -20.93
CA GLY A 127 2.55 -18.26 -19.90
C GLY A 127 2.62 -17.78 -18.45
N SER A 128 2.91 -16.49 -18.23
CA SER A 128 2.88 -15.77 -16.95
C SER A 128 1.50 -15.27 -16.53
N TYR A 129 0.55 -15.11 -17.45
CA TYR A 129 -0.80 -14.62 -17.16
C TYR A 129 -1.84 -15.60 -17.71
N GLY A 130 -2.98 -15.74 -17.04
CA GLY A 130 -4.07 -16.59 -17.51
C GLY A 130 -4.60 -16.15 -18.89
N ASN A 131 -5.34 -17.04 -19.57
CA ASN A 131 -5.88 -16.75 -20.89
C ASN A 131 -6.79 -15.50 -20.87
N PHE A 132 -6.50 -14.52 -21.72
CA PHE A 132 -7.34 -13.34 -21.93
C PHE A 132 -7.68 -13.19 -23.41
N LYS A 133 -8.90 -12.74 -23.70
CA LYS A 133 -9.33 -12.53 -25.09
C LYS A 133 -8.63 -11.29 -25.67
N PRO A 134 -8.26 -11.30 -26.97
CA PRO A 134 -7.85 -10.11 -27.69
C PRO A 134 -8.90 -9.00 -27.55
N VAL A 135 -8.48 -7.84 -27.06
CA VAL A 135 -9.31 -6.64 -26.95
C VAL A 135 -8.56 -5.44 -27.55
N LEU A 136 -9.32 -4.48 -28.08
CA LEU A 136 -8.77 -3.18 -28.45
C LEU A 136 -8.23 -2.50 -27.19
N VAL A 137 -6.94 -2.15 -27.19
CA VAL A 137 -6.31 -1.44 -26.08
C VAL A 137 -6.29 0.04 -26.41
N ALA A 138 -7.36 0.74 -26.02
CA ALA A 138 -7.48 2.19 -26.18
C ALA A 138 -7.98 2.84 -24.88
N SER A 139 -7.57 4.09 -24.64
CA SER A 139 -8.09 4.93 -23.55
C SER A 139 -8.51 6.28 -24.11
N GLN A 140 -9.63 6.79 -23.61
CA GLN A 140 -10.12 8.14 -23.89
C GLN A 140 -9.43 9.23 -23.05
N GLY A 141 -8.43 8.86 -22.25
CA GLY A 141 -7.64 9.79 -21.46
C GLY A 141 -7.56 9.43 -19.98
N GLU A 142 -8.52 8.69 -19.43
CA GLU A 142 -8.44 8.25 -18.04
C GLU A 142 -7.32 7.23 -17.81
N ARG A 143 -6.71 7.30 -16.63
CA ARG A 143 -5.63 6.42 -16.16
C ARG A 143 -5.98 5.88 -14.78
N PHE A 144 -5.84 4.58 -14.62
CA PHE A 144 -5.89 3.96 -13.30
C PHE A 144 -4.73 4.46 -12.44
N PRO A 145 -4.90 4.51 -11.10
CA PRO A 145 -3.82 4.88 -10.20
C PRO A 145 -2.64 3.93 -10.32
N THR A 146 -1.44 4.49 -10.19
CA THR A 146 -0.17 3.76 -10.08
C THR A 146 0.19 3.53 -8.62
N ASP A 147 1.15 2.64 -8.38
CA ASP A 147 1.73 2.39 -7.06
C ASP A 147 2.84 3.40 -6.68
N VAL A 148 2.92 4.53 -7.39
CA VAL A 148 3.81 5.68 -7.18
C VAL A 148 3.03 6.95 -7.51
#